data_AF-A0A927L3Y2-F1
#
_entry.id   AF-A0A927L3Y2-F1
#
_cell.length_a   1.000
_cell.length_b   1.000
_cell.length_c   1.000
_cell.angle_alpha   90.00
_cell.angle_beta   90.00
_cell.angle_gamma   90.00
#
_symmetry.space_group_name_H-M   'P 1'
#
loop_
_entity.id
_entity.type
_entity.pdbx_description
1 polymer ?
#
loop_
_entity_poly.entity_id
_entity_poly.type
_entity_poly.pdbx_seq_one_letter_code
_entity_poly.pdbx_strand_id
1 'polypeptide(L)'
;MNSNTHEAPAPHDPLLARLAPLDAAPRTEQTAAEIDREETLLRAILLDTGPAGRSVRPAPRRPLVRRLSFTLAGALAAGLAVLTATGGLSGLPGIGDQGPLPTAELASWTGTPTSLDSAGAEGAAAEKVCLDLTEDYGSGPVGVSNADIRGSVASMVVSRGGDAVYCLASSDGAGITMAVSPALDLPADGIELDTYGARGEGSGQVNYAVGSVGSDVEKVTLQEQGHTVQATLQDGRWTAWWPEGDPDGLITGTTTLTFTDGTTRTIQSPDLP
;
A
#
# COMPACT_ATOMS: atom_id res chain seq x y z
N MET A 1 -10.09 -58.17 38.24
CA MET A 1 -10.82 -58.78 37.11
C MET A 1 -11.94 -57.84 36.71
N ASN A 2 -11.81 -57.17 35.56
CA ASN A 2 -12.82 -57.12 34.50
C ASN A 2 -12.32 -56.16 33.41
N SER A 3 -11.88 -56.75 32.30
CA SER A 3 -11.76 -56.13 31.00
C SER A 3 -13.14 -55.71 30.50
N ASN A 4 -13.24 -54.61 29.75
CA ASN A 4 -13.78 -54.61 28.39
C ASN A 4 -13.74 -53.21 27.78
N THR A 5 -12.84 -53.08 26.82
CA THR A 5 -12.74 -52.03 25.80
C THR A 5 -13.84 -52.27 24.74
N HIS A 6 -14.76 -51.32 24.61
CA HIS A 6 -15.37 -50.89 23.34
C HIS A 6 -14.88 -49.45 23.17
N GLU A 7 -14.55 -48.90 22.01
CA GLU A 7 -15.23 -48.93 20.73
C GLU A 7 -14.25 -48.27 19.73
N ALA A 8 -14.17 -48.76 18.50
CA ALA A 8 -13.38 -48.08 17.47
C ALA A 8 -14.10 -46.78 17.04
N PRO A 9 -13.41 -45.63 16.91
CA PRO A 9 -14.06 -44.39 16.51
C PRO A 9 -14.49 -44.42 15.03
N ALA A 10 -15.71 -43.93 14.78
CA ALA A 10 -16.34 -43.76 13.47
C ALA A 10 -15.61 -42.71 12.61
N PRO A 11 -15.70 -42.79 11.26
CA PRO A 11 -15.03 -41.86 10.36
C PRO A 11 -15.78 -40.52 10.31
N HIS A 12 -15.09 -39.41 10.57
CA HIS A 12 -15.65 -38.06 10.41
C HIS A 12 -15.43 -37.50 9.00
N ASP A 13 -16.47 -36.80 8.57
CA ASP A 13 -16.90 -36.51 7.20
C ASP A 13 -15.98 -35.53 6.43
N PRO A 14 -15.50 -35.89 5.23
CA PRO A 14 -14.54 -35.08 4.46
C PRO A 14 -15.10 -33.72 4.00
N LEU A 15 -16.41 -33.48 4.09
CA LEU A 15 -17.03 -32.22 3.69
C LEU A 15 -16.89 -31.11 4.75
N LEU A 16 -17.04 -31.44 6.04
CA LEU A 16 -16.88 -30.47 7.13
C LEU A 16 -15.43 -30.02 7.33
N ALA A 17 -14.48 -30.93 7.10
CA ALA A 17 -13.04 -30.63 7.14
C ALA A 17 -12.60 -29.62 6.06
N ARG A 18 -13.35 -29.52 4.95
CA ARG A 18 -13.06 -28.56 3.88
C ARG A 18 -13.65 -27.17 4.13
N LEU A 19 -14.62 -27.03 5.03
CA LEU A 19 -15.26 -25.74 5.38
C LEU A 19 -14.57 -25.04 6.56
N ALA A 20 -13.91 -25.80 7.45
CA ALA A 20 -13.21 -25.27 8.62
C ALA A 20 -12.10 -24.22 8.36
N PRO A 21 -11.37 -24.23 7.22
CA PRO A 21 -10.37 -23.19 6.93
C PRO A 21 -10.97 -21.84 6.50
N LEU A 22 -12.24 -21.82 6.08
CA LEU A 22 -12.93 -20.62 5.58
C LEU A 22 -13.75 -19.90 6.65
N ASP A 23 -13.84 -20.48 7.84
CA ASP A 23 -14.49 -19.85 8.99
C ASP A 23 -13.52 -18.87 9.65
N ALA A 24 -13.91 -17.59 9.69
CA ALA A 24 -13.16 -16.50 10.31
C ALA A 24 -13.37 -16.40 11.83
N ALA A 25 -14.17 -17.30 12.42
CA ALA A 25 -14.30 -17.37 13.87
C ALA A 25 -12.95 -17.73 14.54
N PRO A 26 -12.58 -17.08 15.65
CA PRO A 26 -11.36 -17.39 16.39
C PRO A 26 -11.31 -18.88 16.76
N ARG A 27 -10.19 -19.54 16.44
CA ARG A 27 -10.00 -20.99 16.67
C ARG A 27 -9.69 -21.33 18.14
N THR A 28 -9.59 -20.32 19.00
CA THR A 28 -9.35 -20.44 20.44
C THR A 28 -10.45 -19.71 21.20
N GLU A 29 -10.96 -20.32 22.27
CA GLU A 29 -11.91 -19.66 23.15
C GLU A 29 -11.30 -18.37 23.71
N GLN A 30 -12.04 -17.27 23.63
CA GLN A 30 -11.63 -15.98 24.18
C GLN A 30 -11.39 -16.08 25.69
N THR A 31 -10.32 -15.45 26.16
CA THR A 31 -10.05 -15.40 27.60
C THR A 31 -11.01 -14.46 28.30
N ALA A 32 -11.24 -14.69 29.60
CA ALA A 32 -12.11 -13.81 30.40
C ALA A 32 -11.65 -12.34 30.40
N ALA A 33 -10.35 -12.09 30.23
CA ALA A 33 -9.79 -10.74 30.16
C ALA A 33 -10.06 -10.03 28.82
N GLU A 34 -10.15 -10.79 27.72
CA GLU A 34 -10.49 -10.26 26.39
C GLU A 34 -11.97 -9.93 26.30
N ILE A 35 -12.83 -10.80 26.85
CA ILE A 35 -14.28 -10.56 26.95
C ILE A 35 -14.57 -9.31 27.78
N ASP A 36 -13.88 -9.12 28.90
CA ASP A 36 -14.07 -7.92 29.77
C ASP A 36 -13.60 -6.63 29.09
N ARG A 37 -12.53 -6.71 28.28
CA ARG A 37 -12.04 -5.58 27.47
C ARG A 37 -13.05 -5.21 26.38
N GLU A 38 -13.61 -6.18 25.66
CA GLU A 38 -14.63 -5.96 24.63
C GLU A 38 -15.92 -5.37 25.23
N GLU A 39 -16.40 -5.91 26.36
CA GLU A 39 -17.57 -5.38 27.06
C GLU A 39 -17.38 -3.94 27.57
N THR A 40 -16.17 -3.60 28.04
CA THR A 40 -15.85 -2.25 28.50
C THR A 40 -15.91 -1.24 27.35
N LEU A 41 -15.41 -1.63 26.18
CA LEU A 41 -15.43 -0.81 24.96
C LEU A 41 -16.86 -0.64 24.43
N LEU A 42 -17.65 -1.72 24.44
CA LEU A 42 -19.06 -1.69 24.03
C LEU A 42 -19.90 -0.80 24.96
N ARG A 43 -19.68 -0.85 26.27
CA ARG A 43 -20.37 0.02 27.23
C ARG A 43 -19.99 1.48 27.06
N ALA A 44 -18.73 1.81 26.77
CA ALA A 44 -18.31 3.18 26.52
C ALA A 44 -19.04 3.78 25.29
N ILE A 45 -19.23 2.99 24.24
CA ILE A 45 -19.97 3.39 23.02
C ILE A 45 -21.47 3.50 23.28
N LEU A 46 -22.05 2.58 24.05
CA LEU A 46 -23.49 2.60 24.37
C LEU A 46 -23.88 3.70 25.37
N LEU A 47 -22.95 4.11 26.25
CA LEU A 47 -23.16 5.19 27.22
C LEU A 47 -23.03 6.58 26.59
N ASP A 48 -22.44 6.71 25.40
CA ASP A 48 -22.48 7.94 24.60
C ASP A 48 -23.83 8.05 23.85
N THR A 49 -24.92 8.04 24.63
CA THR A 49 -26.31 8.15 24.15
C THR A 49 -27.04 9.39 24.72
N GLY A 50 -26.38 10.57 24.69
CA GLY A 50 -26.95 11.94 24.78
C GLY A 50 -27.70 12.35 26.07
N PRO A 51 -28.43 13.50 26.17
CA PRO A 51 -28.52 14.73 25.32
C PRO A 51 -28.68 16.08 26.11
N ALA A 52 -28.59 17.26 25.46
CA ALA A 52 -29.43 18.47 25.69
C ALA A 52 -28.94 19.69 24.87
N GLY A 53 -29.75 20.53 24.24
CA GLY A 53 -31.19 20.70 24.39
C GLY A 53 -31.86 21.39 23.20
N ARG A 54 -33.16 21.11 23.09
CA ARG A 54 -34.14 21.73 22.19
C ARG A 54 -34.18 23.25 22.37
N SER A 55 -34.27 23.98 21.27
CA SER A 55 -35.22 25.11 21.19
C SER A 55 -35.85 25.24 19.80
N VAL A 56 -37.08 24.73 19.73
CA VAL A 56 -38.29 25.29 19.07
C VAL A 56 -38.11 26.02 17.73
N ARG A 57 -38.54 25.36 16.65
CA ARG A 57 -39.12 26.01 15.47
C ARG A 57 -40.35 26.84 15.88
N PRO A 58 -40.52 28.04 15.29
CA PRO A 58 -41.75 28.25 14.53
C PRO A 58 -41.49 28.92 13.17
N ALA A 59 -42.18 28.46 12.13
CA ALA A 59 -42.61 29.33 11.04
C ALA A 59 -43.98 29.88 11.46
N PRO A 60 -44.32 31.17 11.25
CA PRO A 60 -44.72 31.60 9.91
C PRO A 60 -44.50 33.09 9.51
N ARG A 61 -44.56 33.34 8.19
CA ARG A 61 -44.99 34.56 7.45
C ARG A 61 -44.13 35.85 7.50
N ARG A 62 -43.80 36.35 6.28
CA ARG A 62 -43.32 37.71 5.90
C ARG A 62 -44.24 38.84 6.43
N PRO A 63 -43.78 40.07 6.75
CA PRO A 63 -43.24 41.03 5.76
C PRO A 63 -42.08 41.97 6.20
N LEU A 64 -41.57 42.69 5.18
CA LEU A 64 -40.59 43.81 5.14
C LEU A 64 -40.53 44.73 6.38
N VAL A 65 -39.34 45.03 6.92
CA VAL A 65 -38.80 46.41 7.11
C VAL A 65 -37.26 46.40 7.28
N ARG A 66 -36.65 47.35 6.57
CA ARG A 66 -35.31 47.94 6.56
C ARG A 66 -34.72 48.34 7.95
N ARG A 67 -33.40 48.16 8.15
CA ARG A 67 -32.40 49.02 8.87
C ARG A 67 -31.26 48.13 9.42
N LEU A 68 -30.05 48.21 8.85
CA LEU A 68 -28.92 49.09 9.22
C LEU A 68 -28.16 48.64 10.49
N SER A 69 -27.09 47.89 10.24
CA SER A 69 -25.68 48.25 10.54
C SER A 69 -24.94 47.72 11.78
N PHE A 70 -23.67 47.37 11.48
CA PHE A 70 -22.43 47.36 12.31
C PHE A 70 -22.37 46.29 13.43
N THR A 71 -21.28 45.56 13.70
CA THR A 71 -19.85 45.65 13.34
C THR A 71 -19.12 44.36 13.76
N LEU A 72 -18.05 44.02 13.02
CA LEU A 72 -16.75 43.44 13.45
C LEU A 72 -16.69 42.13 14.28
N ALA A 73 -16.08 41.07 13.72
CA ALA A 73 -14.79 40.51 14.18
C ALA A 73 -14.46 39.16 13.50
N GLY A 74 -13.21 39.08 13.03
CA GLY A 74 -12.37 37.92 12.67
C GLY A 74 -12.94 36.50 12.58
N ALA A 75 -12.70 35.88 11.42
CA ALA A 75 -12.33 34.47 11.35
C ALA A 75 -11.38 34.27 10.15
N LEU A 76 -10.12 33.97 10.44
CA LEU A 76 -9.16 33.43 9.48
C LEU A 76 -9.73 32.11 8.97
N ALA A 77 -9.86 32.00 7.66
CA ALA A 77 -10.17 30.76 6.97
C ALA A 77 -8.98 29.80 7.10
N ALA A 78 -9.09 28.80 7.99
CA ALA A 78 -8.29 27.59 7.90
C ALA A 78 -9.15 26.55 7.18
N GLY A 79 -8.82 26.31 5.91
CA GLY A 79 -9.46 25.31 5.08
C GLY A 79 -9.33 23.92 5.68
N LEU A 80 -10.45 23.22 5.73
CA LEU A 80 -10.53 21.80 6.02
C LEU A 80 -9.76 21.00 4.95
N ALA A 81 -8.75 20.24 5.38
CA ALA A 81 -8.37 19.01 4.73
C ALA A 81 -8.41 17.91 5.81
N VAL A 82 -9.59 17.32 6.00
CA VAL A 82 -9.70 16.03 6.69
C VAL A 82 -9.26 15.00 5.66
N LEU A 83 -8.00 14.59 5.71
CA LEU A 83 -7.57 13.36 5.09
C LEU A 83 -8.29 12.24 5.84
N THR A 84 -9.25 11.64 5.15
CA THR A 84 -9.89 10.40 5.58
C THR A 84 -8.81 9.33 5.62
N ALA A 85 -8.29 9.03 6.82
CA ALA A 85 -7.61 7.77 7.10
C ALA A 85 -8.67 6.66 7.10
N THR A 86 -9.18 6.33 5.91
CA THR A 86 -9.82 5.04 5.66
C THR A 86 -8.74 4.12 5.14
N GLY A 87 -8.15 3.33 6.05
CA GLY A 87 -7.65 2.02 5.67
C GLY A 87 -8.76 1.30 4.92
N GLY A 88 -8.52 1.00 3.65
CA GLY A 88 -9.55 0.53 2.74
C GLY A 88 -9.20 0.83 1.30
N LEU A 89 -8.09 0.27 0.81
CA LEU A 89 -7.80 0.12 -0.63
C LEU A 89 -8.78 -0.91 -1.24
N SER A 90 -10.08 -0.63 -1.19
CA SER A 90 -11.14 -1.50 -1.72
C SER A 90 -11.81 -0.91 -2.98
N GLY A 91 -11.16 0.06 -3.63
CA GLY A 91 -11.73 0.79 -4.77
C GLY A 91 -10.83 0.96 -5.98
N LEU A 92 -9.59 0.46 -5.98
CA LEU A 92 -8.75 0.48 -7.17
C LEU A 92 -8.99 -0.81 -7.99
N PRO A 93 -9.55 -0.71 -9.21
CA PRO A 93 -9.64 -1.84 -10.11
C PRO A 93 -8.24 -2.21 -10.62
N GLY A 94 -7.93 -3.51 -10.54
CA GLY A 94 -6.89 -4.14 -11.34
C GLY A 94 -5.72 -4.68 -10.53
N ILE A 95 -5.68 -6.00 -10.44
CA ILE A 95 -4.46 -6.78 -10.25
C ILE A 95 -4.28 -7.54 -11.57
N GLY A 96 -3.24 -7.23 -12.33
CA GLY A 96 -2.87 -7.97 -13.54
C GLY A 96 -1.57 -8.72 -13.27
N ASP A 97 -1.64 -10.05 -13.19
CA ASP A 97 -0.47 -10.92 -13.05
C ASP A 97 -0.40 -11.88 -14.24
N GLN A 98 0.74 -11.96 -14.92
CA GLN A 98 1.06 -13.03 -15.89
C GLN A 98 1.88 -14.16 -15.22
N GLY A 99 1.81 -14.26 -13.89
CA GLY A 99 2.53 -15.26 -13.09
C GLY A 99 3.67 -14.65 -12.27
N PRO A 100 4.20 -15.39 -11.28
CA PRO A 100 5.32 -14.91 -10.47
C PRO A 100 6.56 -14.71 -11.33
N LEU A 101 7.43 -13.79 -10.92
CA LEU A 101 8.72 -13.59 -11.58
C LEU A 101 9.55 -14.89 -11.48
N PRO A 102 10.22 -15.32 -12.57
CA PRO A 102 10.98 -16.56 -12.55
C PRO A 102 12.14 -16.48 -11.57
N THR A 103 12.36 -17.54 -10.79
CA THR A 103 13.46 -17.60 -9.81
C THR A 103 14.84 -17.40 -10.45
N ALA A 104 15.01 -17.81 -11.72
CA ALA A 104 16.26 -17.57 -12.45
C ALA A 104 16.53 -16.07 -12.67
N GLU A 105 15.48 -15.29 -12.96
CA GLU A 105 15.62 -13.85 -13.14
C GLU A 105 15.83 -13.14 -11.80
N LEU A 106 15.12 -13.57 -10.75
CA LEU A 106 15.34 -13.06 -9.40
C LEU A 106 16.74 -13.36 -8.86
N ALA A 107 17.35 -14.48 -9.25
CA ALA A 107 18.72 -14.81 -8.85
C ALA A 107 19.78 -13.84 -9.42
N SER A 108 19.45 -13.12 -10.50
CA SER A 108 20.32 -12.09 -11.08
C SER A 108 20.16 -10.71 -10.43
N TRP A 109 19.19 -10.56 -9.51
CA TRP A 109 18.80 -9.28 -8.94
C TRP A 109 19.96 -8.53 -8.27
N THR A 110 19.92 -7.21 -8.39
CA THR A 110 20.89 -6.31 -7.75
C THR A 110 20.19 -5.19 -6.99
N GLY A 111 20.72 -4.85 -5.82
CA GLY A 111 20.20 -3.75 -5.00
C GLY A 111 20.37 -2.34 -5.57
N THR A 112 21.18 -2.18 -6.62
CA THR A 112 21.39 -0.90 -7.32
C THR A 112 20.63 -0.89 -8.65
N PRO A 113 19.77 0.09 -8.92
CA PRO A 113 19.08 0.20 -10.21
C PRO A 113 20.04 0.66 -11.31
N THR A 114 19.78 0.20 -12.52
CA THR A 114 20.33 0.80 -13.75
C THR A 114 19.18 1.32 -14.60
N SER A 115 19.41 2.37 -15.39
CA SER A 115 18.36 2.90 -16.26
C SER A 115 17.93 1.85 -17.28
N LEU A 116 16.62 1.69 -17.47
CA LEU A 116 16.07 0.78 -18.46
C LEU A 116 16.41 1.27 -19.88
N ASP A 117 17.11 0.45 -20.66
CA ASP A 117 17.29 0.69 -22.11
C ASP A 117 16.09 0.13 -22.87
N SER A 118 15.09 0.99 -23.11
CA SER A 118 13.88 0.65 -23.86
C SER A 118 14.11 0.44 -25.36
N ALA A 119 15.29 0.76 -25.89
CA ALA A 119 15.67 0.43 -27.25
C ALA A 119 16.37 -0.94 -27.35
N GLY A 120 16.90 -1.45 -26.23
CA GLY A 120 17.50 -2.77 -26.11
C GLY A 120 16.46 -3.89 -26.13
N ALA A 121 16.84 -5.08 -26.60
CA ALA A 121 15.91 -6.20 -26.77
C ALA A 121 15.21 -6.62 -25.46
N GLU A 122 15.97 -6.68 -24.36
CA GLU A 122 15.47 -7.06 -23.04
C GLU A 122 14.56 -5.99 -22.44
N GLY A 123 15.00 -4.73 -22.43
CA GLY A 123 14.23 -3.62 -21.90
C GLY A 123 12.94 -3.37 -22.68
N ALA A 124 13.00 -3.43 -24.02
CA ALA A 124 11.81 -3.31 -24.87
C ALA A 124 10.80 -4.45 -24.64
N ALA A 125 11.28 -5.68 -24.42
CA ALA A 125 10.42 -6.82 -24.14
C ALA A 125 9.72 -6.68 -22.78
N ALA A 126 10.45 -6.33 -21.73
CA ALA A 126 9.88 -6.12 -20.40
C ALA A 126 8.94 -4.91 -20.34
N GLU A 127 9.29 -3.80 -21.01
CA GLU A 127 8.38 -2.65 -21.16
C GLU A 127 7.08 -3.05 -21.86
N LYS A 128 7.18 -3.84 -22.95
CA LYS A 128 5.99 -4.36 -23.62
C LYS A 128 5.10 -5.16 -22.68
N VAL A 129 5.67 -6.04 -21.85
CA VAL A 129 4.91 -6.82 -20.86
C VAL A 129 4.15 -5.89 -19.91
N CYS A 130 4.80 -4.86 -19.39
CA CYS A 130 4.14 -3.88 -18.52
C CYS A 130 3.06 -3.08 -19.22
N LEU A 131 3.28 -2.68 -20.48
CA LEU A 131 2.28 -1.94 -21.26
C LEU A 131 1.04 -2.80 -21.58
N ASP A 132 1.23 -4.09 -21.87
CA ASP A 132 0.15 -5.04 -22.14
C ASP A 132 -0.62 -5.35 -20.84
N LEU A 133 0.08 -5.62 -19.74
CA LEU A 133 -0.53 -5.88 -18.42
C LEU A 133 -1.37 -4.70 -17.91
N THR A 134 -1.06 -3.49 -18.35
CA THR A 134 -1.72 -2.26 -17.91
C THR A 134 -2.67 -1.68 -18.97
N GLU A 135 -2.99 -2.42 -20.04
CA GLU A 135 -3.77 -1.89 -21.17
C GLU A 135 -5.18 -1.45 -20.76
N ASP A 136 -5.79 -2.17 -19.82
CA ASP A 136 -7.14 -1.91 -19.31
C ASP A 136 -7.18 -0.88 -18.16
N TYR A 137 -6.02 -0.37 -17.73
CA TYR A 137 -5.93 0.60 -16.63
C TYR A 137 -6.06 2.01 -17.17
N GLY A 138 -7.22 2.62 -16.96
CA GLY A 138 -7.49 3.99 -17.38
C GLY A 138 -7.64 4.14 -18.90
N SER A 139 -7.95 5.35 -19.33
CA SER A 139 -8.05 5.70 -20.75
C SER A 139 -7.28 6.98 -21.02
N GLY A 140 -6.40 6.98 -22.01
CA GLY A 140 -5.58 8.14 -22.33
C GLY A 140 -4.21 7.81 -22.91
N PRO A 141 -3.36 8.82 -23.13
CA PRO A 141 -1.98 8.60 -23.54
C PRO A 141 -1.24 7.82 -22.46
N VAL A 142 -0.36 6.92 -22.88
CA VAL A 142 0.50 6.17 -21.98
C VAL A 142 1.77 6.96 -21.67
N GLY A 143 2.16 6.98 -20.41
CA GLY A 143 3.44 7.51 -19.94
C GLY A 143 4.18 6.45 -19.13
N VAL A 144 5.49 6.36 -19.32
CA VAL A 144 6.38 5.48 -18.54
C VAL A 144 7.34 6.36 -17.74
N SER A 145 7.46 6.10 -16.44
CA SER A 145 8.39 6.77 -15.53
C SER A 145 8.97 5.78 -14.52
N ASN A 146 9.94 6.23 -13.72
CA ASN A 146 10.64 5.42 -12.71
C ASN A 146 11.14 4.08 -13.28
N ALA A 147 11.65 4.12 -14.51
CA ALA A 147 12.03 2.92 -15.25
C ALA A 147 13.49 2.52 -14.94
N ASP A 148 13.65 1.36 -14.32
CA ASP A 148 14.96 0.74 -14.05
C ASP A 148 14.99 -0.75 -14.38
N ILE A 149 16.20 -1.32 -14.40
CA ILE A 149 16.43 -2.75 -14.49
C ILE A 149 17.44 -3.19 -13.41
N ARG A 150 17.15 -4.32 -12.77
CA ARG A 150 17.97 -4.95 -11.72
C ARG A 150 18.12 -6.43 -12.01
N GLY A 151 19.34 -6.84 -12.36
CA GLY A 151 19.51 -8.13 -13.01
C GLY A 151 18.75 -8.12 -14.35
N SER A 152 17.87 -9.11 -14.55
CA SER A 152 17.03 -9.23 -15.75
C SER A 152 15.58 -8.77 -15.58
N VAL A 153 15.23 -8.18 -14.44
CA VAL A 153 13.85 -7.73 -14.16
C VAL A 153 13.79 -6.21 -14.27
N ALA A 154 12.92 -5.73 -15.16
CA ALA A 154 12.59 -4.33 -15.29
C ALA A 154 11.53 -3.93 -14.26
N SER A 155 11.63 -2.68 -13.81
CA SER A 155 10.66 -2.01 -12.97
C SER A 155 10.26 -0.69 -13.60
N MET A 156 8.98 -0.35 -13.58
CA MET A 156 8.51 0.95 -14.08
C MET A 156 7.14 1.31 -13.51
N VAL A 157 6.81 2.60 -13.61
CA VAL A 157 5.46 3.11 -13.41
C VAL A 157 4.86 3.42 -14.79
N VAL A 158 3.72 2.79 -15.07
CA VAL A 158 2.91 3.07 -16.26
C VAL A 158 1.73 3.94 -15.85
N SER A 159 1.54 5.06 -16.54
CA SER A 159 0.45 6.00 -16.30
C SER A 159 -0.46 6.13 -17.50
N ARG A 160 -1.78 6.19 -17.26
CA ARG A 160 -2.82 6.29 -18.29
C ARG A 160 -4.00 7.08 -17.74
N GLY A 161 -4.34 8.22 -18.35
CA GLY A 161 -5.54 8.97 -17.98
C GLY A 161 -5.59 9.50 -16.53
N GLY A 162 -4.43 9.63 -15.87
CA GLY A 162 -4.32 10.03 -14.46
C GLY A 162 -4.19 8.86 -13.48
N ASP A 163 -4.43 7.64 -13.93
CA ASP A 163 -4.15 6.42 -13.17
C ASP A 163 -2.69 6.01 -13.35
N ALA A 164 -2.11 5.36 -12.33
CA ALA A 164 -0.74 4.87 -12.35
C ALA A 164 -0.65 3.44 -11.79
N VAL A 165 0.22 2.64 -12.40
CA VAL A 165 0.46 1.25 -12.03
C VAL A 165 1.97 1.02 -11.96
N TYR A 166 2.44 0.48 -10.86
CA TYR A 166 3.80 -0.03 -10.76
C TYR A 166 3.85 -1.45 -11.30
N CYS A 167 4.82 -1.72 -12.16
CA CYS A 167 5.00 -2.99 -12.84
C CYS A 167 6.42 -3.50 -12.65
N LEU A 168 6.54 -4.80 -12.35
CA LEU A 168 7.78 -5.55 -12.46
C LEU A 168 7.61 -6.60 -13.55
N ALA A 169 8.56 -6.69 -14.48
CA ALA A 169 8.47 -7.63 -15.59
C ALA A 169 9.84 -8.15 -16.01
N SER A 170 9.87 -9.41 -16.43
CA SER A 170 11.00 -10.02 -17.13
C SER A 170 10.74 -10.09 -18.63
N SER A 171 11.81 -10.17 -19.41
CA SER A 171 11.74 -10.23 -20.87
C SER A 171 11.12 -11.52 -21.43
N ASP A 172 10.93 -12.54 -20.58
CA ASP A 172 10.30 -13.82 -20.93
C ASP A 172 8.76 -13.81 -20.89
N GLY A 173 8.16 -12.69 -20.50
CA GLY A 173 6.71 -12.49 -20.49
C GLY A 173 6.07 -12.52 -19.11
N ALA A 174 6.80 -12.88 -18.06
CA ALA A 174 6.28 -12.81 -16.70
C ALA A 174 6.26 -11.36 -16.19
N GLY A 175 5.23 -11.03 -15.42
CA GLY A 175 5.11 -9.71 -14.85
C GLY A 175 3.97 -9.61 -13.83
N ILE A 176 4.15 -8.69 -12.91
CA ILE A 176 3.23 -8.39 -11.82
C ILE A 176 2.95 -6.90 -11.79
N THR A 177 1.72 -6.53 -11.44
CA THR A 177 1.30 -5.13 -11.39
C THR A 177 0.58 -4.77 -10.11
N MET A 178 0.71 -3.51 -9.72
CA MET A 178 0.06 -2.94 -8.55
C MET A 178 -0.37 -1.52 -8.86
N ALA A 179 -1.63 -1.19 -8.57
CA ALA A 179 -2.08 0.19 -8.62
C ALA A 179 -1.30 1.04 -7.60
N VAL A 180 -0.90 2.24 -8.03
CA VAL A 180 -0.22 3.22 -7.19
C VAL A 180 -0.90 4.57 -7.33
N SER A 181 -0.92 5.34 -6.25
CA SER A 181 -1.41 6.71 -6.30
C SER A 181 -0.49 7.59 -7.16
N PRO A 182 -0.95 8.76 -7.63
CA PRO A 182 -0.05 9.79 -8.14
C PRO A 182 0.99 10.20 -7.09
N ALA A 183 2.16 10.67 -7.54
CA ALA A 183 3.20 11.16 -6.62
C ALA A 183 2.70 12.42 -5.89
N LEU A 184 3.05 12.53 -4.61
CA LEU A 184 2.68 13.65 -3.77
C LEU A 184 3.72 14.78 -3.90
N ASP A 185 3.23 16.02 -3.91
CA ASP A 185 4.08 17.19 -3.72
C ASP A 185 4.43 17.32 -2.23
N LEU A 186 5.64 16.89 -1.86
CA LEU A 186 6.13 16.92 -0.49
C LEU A 186 6.98 18.17 -0.20
N PRO A 187 7.16 18.55 1.08
CA PRO A 187 8.25 19.45 1.48
C PRO A 187 9.59 19.00 0.91
N ALA A 188 10.52 19.92 0.71
CA ALA A 188 11.76 19.66 -0.02
C ALA A 188 12.59 18.49 0.57
N ASP A 189 12.61 18.33 1.89
CA ASP A 189 13.27 17.25 2.60
C ASP A 189 12.33 16.08 2.97
N GLY A 190 11.11 16.05 2.41
CA GLY A 190 10.07 15.09 2.74
C GLY A 190 10.28 13.71 2.09
N ILE A 191 9.69 12.70 2.72
CA ILE A 191 9.45 11.37 2.15
C ILE A 191 8.09 10.89 2.66
N GLU A 192 7.37 10.15 1.83
CA GLU A 192 6.15 9.42 2.19
C GLU A 192 6.19 8.05 1.52
N LEU A 193 5.68 7.02 2.19
CA LEU A 193 5.42 5.70 1.68
C LEU A 193 3.95 5.60 1.22
N ASP A 194 3.73 5.54 -0.09
CA ASP A 194 2.38 5.46 -0.65
C ASP A 194 1.82 4.03 -0.50
N THR A 195 2.65 3.02 -0.78
CA THR A 195 2.27 1.61 -0.70
C THR A 195 3.50 0.70 -0.61
N TYR A 196 3.33 -0.45 0.03
CA TYR A 196 4.32 -1.50 0.13
C TYR A 196 3.62 -2.85 0.23
N GLY A 197 4.35 -3.93 0.04
CA GLY A 197 3.80 -5.27 0.18
C GLY A 197 4.66 -6.34 -0.47
N ALA A 198 4.09 -7.53 -0.59
CA ALA A 198 4.68 -8.67 -1.28
C ALA A 198 3.80 -9.09 -2.48
N ARG A 199 4.44 -9.59 -3.54
CA ARG A 199 3.80 -10.18 -4.73
C ARG A 199 4.47 -11.49 -5.10
N GLY A 200 3.69 -12.45 -5.58
CA GLY A 200 4.16 -13.79 -5.86
C GLY A 200 4.19 -14.69 -4.62
N GLU A 201 4.74 -15.89 -4.78
CA GLU A 201 4.79 -16.93 -3.75
C GLU A 201 6.13 -17.68 -3.76
N GLY A 202 6.53 -18.20 -2.59
CA GLY A 202 7.76 -18.97 -2.43
C GLY A 202 9.00 -18.23 -2.93
N SER A 203 9.85 -18.90 -3.71
CA SER A 203 11.06 -18.33 -4.31
C SER A 203 10.82 -17.34 -5.44
N GLY A 204 9.56 -17.16 -5.86
CA GLY A 204 9.14 -16.15 -6.84
C GLY A 204 8.56 -14.90 -6.20
N GLN A 205 8.52 -14.83 -4.86
CA GLN A 205 7.99 -13.69 -4.14
C GLN A 205 8.98 -12.52 -4.15
N VAL A 206 8.45 -11.33 -4.34
CA VAL A 206 9.18 -10.06 -4.22
C VAL A 206 8.45 -9.11 -3.30
N ASN A 207 9.21 -8.32 -2.57
CA ASN A 207 8.72 -7.21 -1.79
C ASN A 207 8.93 -5.92 -2.56
N TYR A 208 8.05 -4.95 -2.33
CA TYR A 208 8.13 -3.64 -2.96
C TYR A 208 7.80 -2.54 -1.96
N ALA A 209 8.32 -1.36 -2.24
CA ALA A 209 7.96 -0.12 -1.58
C ALA A 209 7.94 0.99 -2.64
N VAL A 210 6.86 1.76 -2.64
CA VAL A 210 6.62 2.84 -3.59
C VAL A 210 6.14 4.04 -2.81
N GLY A 211 6.68 5.21 -3.12
CA GLY A 211 6.33 6.42 -2.39
C GLY A 211 6.71 7.71 -3.10
N SER A 212 6.64 8.80 -2.36
CA SER A 212 6.93 10.15 -2.82
C SER A 212 8.11 10.75 -2.06
N VAL A 213 8.87 11.64 -2.68
CA VAL A 213 10.03 12.33 -2.10
C VAL A 213 10.06 13.81 -2.49
N GLY A 214 10.58 14.63 -1.59
CA GLY A 214 10.84 16.05 -1.82
C GLY A 214 12.03 16.31 -2.75
N SER A 215 12.11 17.54 -3.26
CA SER A 215 13.11 17.97 -4.25
C SER A 215 14.56 17.93 -3.78
N ASP A 216 14.80 17.95 -2.46
CA ASP A 216 16.16 17.95 -1.90
C ASP A 216 16.67 16.51 -1.68
N VAL A 217 15.85 15.48 -1.88
CA VAL A 217 16.25 14.07 -1.76
C VAL A 217 16.90 13.59 -3.06
N GLU A 218 18.21 13.34 -3.01
CA GLU A 218 18.98 12.83 -4.17
C GLU A 218 18.99 11.30 -4.22
N LYS A 219 18.94 10.64 -3.06
CA LYS A 219 18.99 9.17 -2.96
C LYS A 219 18.15 8.66 -1.81
N VAL A 220 17.44 7.56 -2.05
CA VAL A 220 16.80 6.75 -1.01
C VAL A 220 17.44 5.36 -1.02
N THR A 221 17.81 4.85 0.15
CA THR A 221 18.38 3.50 0.32
C THR A 221 17.70 2.78 1.47
N LEU A 222 17.13 1.62 1.18
CA LEU A 222 16.50 0.75 2.16
C LEU A 222 17.48 -0.35 2.58
N GLN A 223 17.40 -0.76 3.84
CA GLN A 223 18.04 -1.96 4.36
C GLN A 223 16.95 -2.92 4.79
N GLU A 224 16.71 -3.97 4.02
CA GLU A 224 15.58 -4.90 4.23
C GLU A 224 16.05 -6.34 4.09
N GLN A 225 15.81 -7.16 5.11
CA GLN A 225 16.12 -8.60 5.13
C GLN A 225 17.56 -8.95 4.64
N GLY A 226 18.54 -8.10 4.95
CA GLY A 226 19.94 -8.28 4.54
C GLY A 226 20.29 -7.70 3.16
N HIS A 227 19.31 -7.15 2.45
CA HIS A 227 19.49 -6.43 1.20
C HIS A 227 19.68 -4.93 1.44
N THR A 228 20.68 -4.35 0.78
CA THR A 228 20.78 -2.90 0.58
C THR A 228 20.13 -2.56 -0.76
N VAL A 229 19.00 -1.86 -0.73
CA VAL A 229 18.20 -1.52 -1.91
C VAL A 229 18.25 -0.01 -2.14
N GLN A 230 18.95 0.44 -3.17
CA GLN A 230 18.83 1.82 -3.64
C GLN A 230 17.53 1.96 -4.42
N ALA A 231 16.70 2.94 -4.10
CA ALA A 231 15.47 3.21 -4.84
C ALA A 231 15.76 3.92 -6.18
N THR A 232 14.84 3.78 -7.13
CA THR A 232 14.80 4.57 -8.37
C THR A 232 13.99 5.82 -8.13
N LEU A 233 14.60 6.98 -8.33
CA LEU A 233 13.97 8.29 -8.13
C LEU A 233 13.72 8.96 -9.48
N GLN A 234 12.51 9.45 -9.68
CA GLN A 234 12.14 10.25 -10.83
C GLN A 234 10.89 11.06 -10.50
N ASP A 235 10.89 12.35 -10.84
CA ASP A 235 9.71 13.24 -10.78
C ASP A 235 8.96 13.19 -9.44
N GLY A 236 9.68 13.24 -8.31
CA GLY A 236 9.11 13.21 -6.96
C GLY A 236 8.62 11.84 -6.49
N ARG A 237 8.79 10.79 -7.30
CA ARG A 237 8.47 9.40 -6.95
C ARG A 237 9.73 8.59 -6.69
N TRP A 238 9.66 7.71 -5.69
CA TRP A 238 10.66 6.67 -5.47
C TRP A 238 10.03 5.27 -5.55
N THR A 239 10.78 4.32 -6.11
CA THR A 239 10.39 2.91 -6.19
C THR A 239 11.53 2.01 -5.77
N ALA A 240 11.24 0.97 -4.99
CA ALA A 240 12.20 -0.03 -4.56
C ALA A 240 11.54 -1.41 -4.55
N TRP A 241 12.32 -2.44 -4.85
CA TRP A 241 11.88 -3.82 -4.74
C TRP A 241 13.06 -4.75 -4.50
N TRP A 242 12.79 -5.87 -3.84
CA TRP A 242 13.79 -6.89 -3.52
C TRP A 242 13.16 -8.29 -3.45
N PRO A 243 13.89 -9.35 -3.82
CA PRO A 243 13.47 -10.73 -3.56
C PRO A 243 13.69 -11.08 -2.08
N GLU A 244 13.21 -12.25 -1.66
CA GLU A 244 13.51 -12.84 -0.33
C GLU A 244 13.21 -11.92 0.86
N GLY A 245 12.20 -11.05 0.72
CA GLY A 245 11.78 -10.13 1.75
C GLY A 245 10.89 -10.78 2.82
N ASP A 246 10.31 -9.93 3.66
CA ASP A 246 9.29 -10.34 4.63
C ASP A 246 8.06 -10.94 3.93
N PRO A 247 7.55 -12.12 4.34
CA PRO A 247 6.49 -12.82 3.62
C PRO A 247 5.14 -12.09 3.63
N ASP A 248 4.92 -11.22 4.61
CA ASP A 248 3.72 -10.38 4.71
C ASP A 248 3.93 -9.02 4.01
N GLY A 249 5.10 -8.83 3.38
CA GLY A 249 5.46 -7.62 2.68
C GLY A 249 5.92 -6.50 3.59
N LEU A 250 6.11 -6.73 4.90
CA LEU A 250 6.41 -5.67 5.85
C LEU A 250 7.81 -5.06 5.62
N ILE A 251 7.89 -3.74 5.75
CA ILE A 251 9.17 -3.02 5.83
C ILE A 251 9.62 -3.05 7.28
N THR A 252 10.77 -3.64 7.58
CA THR A 252 11.20 -3.91 8.97
C THR A 252 12.56 -3.32 9.32
N GLY A 253 13.32 -2.84 8.35
CA GLY A 253 14.65 -2.29 8.55
C GLY A 253 14.68 -0.77 8.54
N THR A 254 15.59 -0.20 7.75
CA THR A 254 15.86 1.26 7.75
C THR A 254 15.76 1.84 6.37
N THR A 255 15.31 3.09 6.30
CA THR A 255 15.35 3.93 5.11
C THR A 255 16.30 5.10 5.35
N THR A 256 17.31 5.24 4.49
CA THR A 256 18.26 6.37 4.54
C THR A 256 18.05 7.27 3.32
N LEU A 257 17.80 8.54 3.60
CA LEU A 257 17.78 9.63 2.62
C LEU A 257 19.17 10.25 2.56
N THR A 258 19.67 10.49 1.34
CA THR A 258 20.80 11.39 1.10
C THR A 258 20.25 12.62 0.38
N PHE A 259 20.54 13.79 0.92
CA PHE A 259 20.09 15.05 0.38
C PHE A 259 21.12 15.65 -0.58
N THR A 260 20.68 16.60 -1.41
CA THR A 260 21.52 17.29 -2.40
C THR A 260 22.68 18.09 -1.79
N ASP A 261 22.61 18.45 -0.50
CA ASP A 261 23.69 19.08 0.24
C ASP A 261 24.72 18.09 0.80
N GLY A 262 24.52 16.79 0.56
CA GLY A 262 25.35 15.68 1.03
C GLY A 262 25.04 15.20 2.45
N THR A 263 24.08 15.80 3.16
CA THR A 263 23.64 15.32 4.46
C THR A 263 22.73 14.10 4.32
N THR A 264 22.49 13.38 5.42
CA THR A 264 21.66 12.17 5.42
C THR A 264 20.69 12.13 6.59
N ARG A 265 19.51 11.54 6.37
CA ARG A 265 18.53 11.21 7.42
C ARG A 265 18.18 9.73 7.35
N THR A 266 18.28 9.02 8.48
CA THR A 266 17.86 7.62 8.58
C THR A 266 16.57 7.53 9.39
N ILE A 267 15.62 6.76 8.87
CA ILE A 267 14.30 6.49 9.46
C ILE A 267 14.22 4.98 9.70
N GLN A 268 13.79 4.58 10.88
CA GLN A 268 13.61 3.18 11.27
C GLN A 268 12.15 2.80 11.05
N SER A 269 11.86 1.64 10.46
CA SER A 269 10.48 1.13 10.44
C SER A 269 10.01 0.79 11.86
N PRO A 270 8.77 1.10 12.24
CA PRO A 270 7.64 1.51 11.38
C PRO A 270 7.47 3.03 11.22
N ASP A 271 8.47 3.84 11.56
CA ASP A 271 8.37 5.32 11.54
C ASP A 271 8.54 5.94 10.14
N LEU A 272 8.68 5.13 9.08
CA LEU A 272 8.63 5.61 7.70
C LEU A 272 7.19 6.10 7.45
N PRO A 273 7.00 7.42 7.24
CA PRO A 273 5.67 8.02 7.14
C PRO A 273 4.93 7.51 5.91
#